data_AF-A0A2M9N403-F1
#
_entry.id   AF-A0A2M9N403-F1
#
_cell.length_a   1.000
_cell.length_b   1.000
_cell.length_c   1.000
_cell.angle_alpha   90.00
_cell.angle_beta   90.00
_cell.angle_gamma   90.00
#
_symmetry.space_group_name_H-M   'P 1'
#
loop_
_entity.id
_entity.type
_entity.pdbx_description
1 polymer ?
#
loop_
_entity_poly.entity_id
_entity_poly.type
_entity_poly.pdbx_seq_one_letter_code
_entity_poly.pdbx_strand_id
1 'polypeptide(L)'
;MKKVVAGGFLLISGIILYLSVHIPATLFASKLGSWTTPPGRLGTALAEMGAVAAINGSIILIISGVVVILWGAFEDELIRLYKYSKRRSDIEKSANEHIH
;
A
#
# COMPACT_ATOMS: atom_id res chain seq x y z
N MET A 1 17.84 -7.42 -3.46
CA MET A 1 18.39 -6.06 -3.71
C MET A 1 17.61 -5.28 -4.78
N LYS A 2 17.59 -5.70 -6.07
CA LYS A 2 16.95 -4.94 -7.16
C LYS A 2 15.46 -4.60 -6.93
N LYS A 3 14.71 -5.55 -6.35
CA LYS A 3 13.28 -5.38 -6.00
C LYS A 3 13.06 -4.34 -4.90
N VAL A 4 13.92 -4.34 -3.88
CA VAL A 4 13.89 -3.35 -2.79
C VAL A 4 14.14 -1.94 -3.33
N VAL A 5 15.12 -1.79 -4.23
CA VAL A 5 15.41 -0.50 -4.88
C VAL A 5 14.22 -0.02 -5.71
N ALA A 6 13.63 -0.90 -6.54
CA ALA A 6 12.45 -0.56 -7.34
C ALA A 6 11.25 -0.16 -6.47
N GLY A 7 10.99 -0.91 -5.38
CA GLY A 7 9.94 -0.57 -4.42
C GLY A 7 10.20 0.76 -3.70
N GLY A 8 11.46 1.06 -3.40
CA GLY A 8 11.88 2.35 -2.83
C GLY A 8 11.56 3.53 -3.73
N PHE A 9 11.87 3.45 -5.03
CA PHE A 9 11.52 4.50 -5.99
C PHE A 9 10.00 4.70 -6.11
N LEU A 10 9.25 3.60 -6.13
CA LEU A 10 7.80 3.61 -6.25
C LEU A 10 7.15 4.25 -5.00
N LEU A 11 7.67 3.91 -3.82
CA LEU A 11 7.25 4.49 -2.54
C LEU A 11 7.54 5.99 -2.46
N ILE A 12 8.75 6.42 -2.81
CA ILE A 12 9.13 7.84 -2.83
C ILE A 12 8.26 8.62 -3.81
N SER A 13 8.04 8.07 -5.02
CA SER A 13 7.15 8.67 -6.01
C SER A 13 5.73 8.85 -5.48
N GLY A 14 5.18 7.82 -4.81
CA GLY A 14 3.86 7.90 -4.17
C GLY A 14 3.79 8.97 -3.07
N ILE A 15 4.83 9.08 -2.23
CA ILE A 15 4.91 10.12 -1.19
C ILE A 15 4.96 11.52 -1.80
N ILE A 16 5.78 11.73 -2.84
CA ILE A 16 5.89 13.02 -3.52
C ILE A 16 4.55 13.40 -4.15
N LEU A 17 3.88 12.46 -4.82
CA LEU A 17 2.57 12.70 -5.41
C LEU A 17 1.53 13.05 -4.33
N TYR A 18 1.53 12.33 -3.21
CA TYR A 18 0.66 12.61 -2.08
C TYR A 18 0.87 14.03 -1.54
N LEU A 19 2.13 14.41 -1.24
CA LEU A 19 2.48 15.73 -0.73
C LEU A 19 2.13 16.85 -1.72
N SER A 20 2.38 16.63 -3.01
CA SER A 20 2.10 17.61 -4.07
C SER A 20 0.62 17.96 -4.17
N VAL A 21 -0.27 17.03 -3.81
CA VAL A 21 -1.72 17.25 -3.78
C VAL A 21 -2.19 17.73 -2.41
N HIS A 22 -1.64 17.17 -1.34
CA HIS A 22 -2.08 17.45 0.02
C HIS A 22 -1.77 18.88 0.45
N ILE A 23 -0.58 19.41 0.12
CA ILE A 23 -0.19 20.78 0.46
C ILE A 23 -1.17 21.81 -0.15
N PRO A 24 -1.42 21.86 -1.47
CA PRO A 24 -2.37 22.82 -2.04
C PRO A 24 -3.81 22.54 -1.58
N ALA A 25 -4.19 21.28 -1.35
CA ALA A 25 -5.52 20.96 -0.81
C ALA A 25 -5.72 21.53 0.60
N THR A 26 -4.71 21.51 1.47
CA THR A 26 -4.79 22.16 2.80
C THR A 26 -4.88 23.68 2.71
N LEU A 27 -4.14 24.30 1.78
CA LEU A 27 -4.21 25.74 1.53
C LEU A 27 -5.55 26.17 0.92
N PHE A 28 -6.15 25.32 0.09
CA PHE A 28 -7.48 25.57 -0.45
C PHE A 28 -8.54 25.37 0.64
N ALA A 29 -8.42 24.31 1.43
CA ALA A 29 -9.31 24.01 2.55
C ALA A 29 -9.43 25.18 3.54
N SER A 30 -8.33 25.89 3.85
CA SER A 30 -8.38 27.06 4.74
C SER A 30 -9.17 28.24 4.17
N LYS A 31 -9.33 28.31 2.84
CA LYS A 31 -10.11 29.32 2.13
C LYS A 31 -11.56 28.90 1.86
N LEU A 32 -11.93 27.64 2.07
CA LEU A 32 -13.33 27.21 1.96
C LEU A 32 -14.18 27.93 3.01
N GLY A 33 -15.20 28.65 2.54
CA GLY A 33 -16.17 29.36 3.37
C GLY A 33 -17.26 28.45 3.95
N SER A 34 -17.49 27.27 3.35
CA SER A 34 -18.47 26.28 3.81
C SER A 34 -17.99 24.87 3.45
N TRP A 35 -18.31 23.88 4.28
CA TRP A 35 -18.08 22.46 4.01
C TRP A 35 -19.13 21.61 4.71
N THR A 36 -19.39 20.41 4.20
CA THR A 36 -20.32 19.45 4.81
C THR A 36 -19.54 18.32 5.46
N THR A 37 -20.12 17.67 6.46
CA THR A 37 -19.52 16.49 7.12
C THR A 37 -20.54 15.36 7.06
N PRO A 38 -20.28 14.25 6.33
CA PRO A 38 -19.10 13.92 5.49
C PRO A 38 -19.15 14.60 4.11
N PRO A 39 -18.02 14.94 3.43
CA PRO A 39 -16.66 14.41 3.54
C PRO A 39 -15.66 15.27 4.35
N GLY A 40 -16.12 16.34 5.00
CA GLY A 40 -15.27 17.23 5.80
C GLY A 40 -14.51 18.26 4.95
N ARG A 41 -13.83 19.21 5.61
CA ARG A 41 -13.23 20.38 4.94
C ARG A 41 -12.16 20.03 3.91
N LEU A 42 -11.24 19.14 4.26
CA LEU A 42 -10.19 18.65 3.36
C LEU A 42 -10.77 17.80 2.22
N GLY A 43 -11.73 16.93 2.52
CA GLY A 43 -12.40 16.12 1.50
C GLY A 43 -13.17 16.97 0.50
N THR A 44 -13.82 18.04 0.96
CA THR A 44 -14.51 19.00 0.10
C THR A 44 -13.50 19.77 -0.76
N ALA A 45 -12.40 20.24 -0.18
CA ALA A 45 -11.31 20.89 -0.93
C ALA A 45 -10.72 19.98 -2.02
N LEU A 46 -10.49 18.70 -1.70
CA LEU A 46 -9.97 17.71 -2.63
C LEU A 46 -10.94 17.42 -3.78
N ALA A 47 -12.24 17.34 -3.47
CA ALA A 47 -13.29 17.15 -4.46
C ALA A 47 -13.40 18.34 -5.40
N GLU A 48 -13.42 19.57 -4.87
CA GLU A 48 -13.48 20.80 -5.67
C GLU A 48 -12.23 21.01 -6.54
N MET A 49 -11.06 20.61 -6.04
CA MET A 49 -9.81 20.66 -6.81
C MET A 49 -9.68 19.53 -7.86
N GLY A 50 -10.63 18.59 -7.92
CA GLY A 50 -10.54 17.41 -8.79
C GLY A 50 -9.38 16.47 -8.44
N ALA A 51 -8.79 16.61 -7.24
CA ALA A 51 -7.55 15.95 -6.87
C ALA A 51 -7.76 14.62 -6.10
N VAL A 52 -9.03 14.20 -5.94
CA VAL A 52 -9.41 12.93 -5.31
C VAL A 52 -8.73 11.73 -6.00
N ALA A 53 -8.72 11.72 -7.33
CA ALA A 53 -8.09 10.65 -8.10
C ALA A 53 -6.57 10.59 -7.86
N ALA A 54 -5.92 11.75 -7.73
CA ALA A 54 -4.48 11.84 -7.50
C ALA A 54 -4.10 11.36 -6.08
N ILE A 55 -4.90 11.68 -5.06
CA ILE A 55 -4.71 11.10 -3.71
C ILE A 55 -4.89 9.58 -3.75
N ASN A 56 -5.96 9.07 -4.36
CA ASN A 56 -6.18 7.62 -4.42
C ASN A 56 -5.02 6.91 -5.15
N GLY A 57 -4.55 7.48 -6.27
CA GLY A 57 -3.38 6.97 -6.99
C GLY A 57 -2.11 6.98 -6.14
N SER A 58 -1.87 8.05 -5.37
CA SER A 58 -0.71 8.15 -4.48
C SER A 58 -0.73 7.09 -3.37
N ILE A 59 -1.90 6.80 -2.80
CA ILE A 59 -2.06 5.76 -1.78
C ILE A 59 -1.76 4.38 -2.39
N ILE A 60 -2.27 4.10 -3.58
CA ILE A 60 -2.01 2.83 -4.28
C ILE A 60 -0.50 2.67 -4.58
N LEU A 61 0.16 3.74 -5.02
CA LEU A 61 1.61 3.76 -5.24
C LEU A 61 2.38 3.50 -3.94
N ILE A 62 2.01 4.14 -2.83
CA ILE A 62 2.65 3.90 -1.54
C ILE A 62 2.48 2.44 -1.09
N ILE A 63 1.26 1.92 -1.13
CA ILE A 63 0.96 0.54 -0.72
C ILE A 63 1.72 -0.45 -1.59
N SER A 64 1.66 -0.29 -2.92
CA SER A 64 2.39 -1.17 -3.84
C SER A 64 3.91 -1.07 -3.65
N GLY A 65 4.45 0.12 -3.38
CA GLY A 65 5.86 0.32 -3.05
C GLY A 65 6.27 -0.43 -1.78
N VAL A 66 5.49 -0.32 -0.71
CA VAL A 66 5.69 -1.08 0.54
C VAL A 66 5.66 -2.58 0.27
N VAL A 67 4.65 -3.07 -0.45
CA VAL A 67 4.51 -4.50 -0.77
C VAL A 67 5.71 -5.02 -1.55
N VAL A 68 6.21 -4.26 -2.54
CA VAL A 68 7.39 -4.65 -3.32
C VAL A 68 8.67 -4.64 -2.48
N ILE A 69 8.83 -3.68 -1.56
CA ILE A 69 9.96 -3.65 -0.62
C ILE A 69 9.92 -4.87 0.29
N LEU A 70 8.76 -5.15 0.91
CA LEU A 70 8.58 -6.32 1.78
C LEU A 70 8.84 -7.61 1.02
N TRP A 71 8.30 -7.76 -0.19
CA TRP A 71 8.58 -8.92 -1.03
C TRP A 71 10.07 -9.06 -1.33
N GLY A 72 10.74 -7.96 -1.66
CA GLY A 72 12.18 -7.97 -1.96
C GLY A 72 13.08 -8.18 -0.75
N ALA A 73 12.64 -7.81 0.46
CA ALA A 73 13.38 -7.96 1.71
C ALA A 73 13.18 -9.34 2.34
N PHE A 74 11.96 -9.86 2.28
CA PHE A 74 11.56 -11.12 2.89
C PHE A 74 11.49 -12.29 1.90
N GLU A 75 11.99 -12.15 0.66
CA GLU A 75 11.92 -13.21 -0.35
C GLU A 75 12.45 -14.55 0.19
N ASP A 76 13.61 -14.54 0.83
CA ASP A 76 14.24 -15.74 1.38
C ASP A 76 13.47 -16.31 2.59
N GLU A 77 12.88 -15.46 3.41
CA GLU A 77 12.16 -15.86 4.63
C GLU A 77 10.75 -16.37 4.31
N LEU A 78 10.05 -15.73 3.37
CA LEU A 78 8.77 -16.18 2.81
C LEU A 78 8.91 -17.52 2.10
N ILE A 79 9.98 -17.71 1.30
CA ILE A 79 10.24 -19.01 0.66
C ILE A 79 10.48 -20.10 1.70
N ARG A 80 11.22 -19.80 2.78
CA ARG A 80 11.44 -20.75 3.88
C ARG A 80 10.13 -21.11 4.60
N LEU A 81 9.31 -20.12 4.96
CA LEU A 81 8.03 -20.34 5.62
C LEU A 81 7.05 -21.11 4.74
N TYR A 82 6.96 -20.76 3.46
CA TYR A 82 6.12 -21.47 2.50
C TYR A 82 6.55 -22.94 2.35
N LYS A 83 7.86 -23.19 2.22
CA LYS A 83 8.41 -24.56 2.12
C LYS A 83 8.19 -25.35 3.41
N TYR A 84 8.27 -24.71 4.57
CA TYR A 84 7.98 -25.31 5.87
C TYR A 84 6.50 -25.68 6.00
N SER A 85 5.59 -24.76 5.68
CA SER A 85 4.14 -25.00 5.70
C SER A 85 3.75 -26.15 4.78
N LYS A 86 4.29 -26.19 3.56
CA LYS A 86 4.02 -27.25 2.59
C LYS A 86 4.53 -28.62 3.05
N ARG A 87 5.76 -28.67 3.59
CA ARG A 87 6.31 -29.92 4.14
C ARG A 87 5.47 -30.46 5.30
N ARG A 88 4.93 -29.57 6.15
CA ARG A 88 4.04 -29.96 7.25
C ARG A 88 2.73 -30.57 6.74
N SER A 89 2.10 -29.96 5.74
CA SER A 89 0.88 -30.52 5.14
C SER A 89 1.12 -31.87 4.46
N ASP A 90 2.29 -32.05 3.83
CA ASP A 90 2.64 -33.32 3.19
C ASP A 90 2.81 -34.44 4.24
N ILE A 91 3.48 -34.15 5.36
CA ILE A 91 3.65 -35.10 6.48
C ILE A 91 2.30 -35.49 7.09
N GLU A 92 1.43 -34.52 7.32
CA GLU A 92 0.09 -34.74 7.89
C GLU A 92 -0.76 -35.63 6.97
N LYS A 93 -0.63 -35.44 5.66
CA LYS A 93 -1.31 -36.26 4.65
C LYS A 93 -0.79 -37.71 4.63
N SER A 94 0.53 -37.90 4.66
CA SER A 94 1.12 -39.26 4.72
C SER A 94 0.81 -39.98 6.03
N ALA A 95 0.74 -39.26 7.15
CA ALA A 95 0.35 -39.85 8.43
C ALA A 95 -1.10 -40.38 8.42
N ASN A 96 -2.02 -39.67 7.75
CA ASN A 96 -3.41 -40.12 7.60
C ASN A 96 -3.59 -41.29 6.63
N GLU A 97 -2.74 -41.43 5.61
CA GLU A 97 -2.80 -42.58 4.68
C GLU A 97 -2.34 -43.90 5.32
N HIS A 98 -1.49 -43.86 6.35
CA HIS A 98 -1.01 -45.08 7.04
C HIS A 98 -1.96 -45.61 8.13
N ILE A 99 -3.05 -44.91 8.44
CA ILE A 99 -4.04 -45.29 9.47
C ILE A 99 -5.26 -46.01 8.86
N HIS A 100 -5.36 -46.08 7.52
CA HIS A 100 -6.39 -46.80 6.78
C HIS A 100 -5.84 -48.08 6.13
#